data_AF-A0A177WP29-F1
#
_entry.id   AF-A0A177WP29-F1
#
_cell.length_a   1.000
_cell.length_b   1.000
_cell.length_c   1.000
_cell.angle_alpha   90.00
_cell.angle_beta   90.00
_cell.angle_gamma   90.00
#
_symmetry.space_group_name_H-M   'P 1'
#
loop_
_entity.id
_entity.type
_entity.pdbx_description
1 polymer ?
#
loop_
_entity_poly.entity_id
_entity_poly.type
_entity_poly.pdbx_seq_one_letter_code
_entity_poly.pdbx_strand_id
1 'polypeptide(L)'
;MFDSYCGIIFKRFADLSINHVPDSTYFVSASDSLGFYGSFSGHPGCFMVIDMNSALKTSIKQIFCGTNHEQTDLANKVIEQRYNKRIANYDELESLVSEWGGKLDESAHARIKF
;
A
#
# COMPACT_ATOMS: atom_id res chain seq x y z
N MET A 1 26.73 -13.86 -6.68
CA MET A 1 26.74 -14.09 -5.23
C MET A 1 25.99 -12.91 -4.62
N PHE A 2 24.77 -13.18 -4.14
CA PHE A 2 23.92 -12.19 -3.48
C PHE A 2 24.53 -11.85 -2.12
N ASP A 3 24.59 -10.57 -1.79
CA ASP A 3 24.44 -10.08 -0.42
C ASP A 3 24.16 -8.57 -0.49
N SER A 4 22.89 -8.22 -0.66
CA SER A 4 22.45 -6.84 -0.48
C SER A 4 21.83 -6.74 0.90
N TYR A 5 22.66 -6.44 1.89
CA TYR A 5 22.24 -6.10 3.24
C TYR A 5 21.39 -4.83 3.18
N CYS A 6 20.07 -4.96 3.30
CA CYS A 6 19.18 -3.83 3.58
C CYS A 6 19.42 -3.35 5.02
N GLY A 7 20.39 -2.45 5.20
CA GLY A 7 20.58 -1.74 6.45
C GLY A 7 19.42 -0.77 6.69
N ILE A 8 18.55 -1.09 7.65
CA ILE A 8 17.49 -0.18 8.11
C ILE A 8 18.14 0.87 9.01
N ILE A 9 18.19 2.13 8.57
CA ILE A 9 18.65 3.27 9.41
C ILE A 9 17.41 3.92 10.03
N PHE A 10 17.24 3.78 11.35
CA PHE A 10 16.23 4.51 12.13
C PHE A 10 16.73 5.93 12.43
N LYS A 11 15.88 6.96 12.31
CA LYS A 11 16.26 8.32 12.74
C LYS A 11 15.13 9.13 13.38
N ARG A 12 15.44 9.67 14.56
CA ARG A 12 14.70 10.66 15.34
C ARG A 12 15.10 12.06 14.85
N PHE A 13 14.14 12.94 14.61
CA PHE A 13 14.35 14.27 14.02
C PHE A 13 15.29 15.15 14.88
N ALA A 14 16.49 15.40 14.36
CA ALA A 14 17.34 16.54 14.70
C ALA A 14 18.11 16.92 13.42
N ASP A 15 18.15 18.21 13.12
CA ASP A 15 18.62 18.84 11.87
C ASP A 15 19.79 18.12 11.18
N LEU A 16 19.57 17.67 9.93
CA LEU A 16 20.65 17.36 9.00
C LEU A 16 20.41 18.06 7.67
N SER A 17 21.34 18.93 7.31
CA SER A 17 21.54 19.33 5.93
C SER A 17 22.24 18.19 5.19
N ILE A 18 21.52 17.48 4.34
CA ILE A 18 22.07 16.45 3.45
C ILE A 18 22.40 17.14 2.12
N ASN A 19 23.68 17.40 1.87
CA ASN A 19 24.11 18.10 0.66
C ASN A 19 24.06 17.24 -0.62
N HIS A 20 23.81 15.93 -0.50
CA HIS A 20 23.63 15.04 -1.66
C HIS A 20 22.86 13.77 -1.27
N VAL A 21 21.75 13.50 -1.95
CA VAL A 21 20.93 12.28 -1.77
C VAL A 21 21.20 11.35 -2.96
N PRO A 22 21.70 10.11 -2.77
CA PRO A 22 21.86 9.17 -3.88
C PRO A 22 20.50 8.70 -4.44
N ASP A 23 20.46 8.42 -5.74
CA ASP A 23 19.23 8.11 -6.52
C ASP A 23 18.38 6.95 -5.97
N SER A 24 18.95 6.10 -5.11
CA SER A 24 18.27 4.95 -4.48
C SER A 24 17.98 5.13 -2.99
N THR A 25 17.87 6.38 -2.51
CA THR A 25 17.59 6.65 -1.10
C THR A 25 16.09 6.61 -0.82
N TYR A 26 15.69 5.71 0.08
CA TYR A 26 14.32 5.65 0.59
C TYR A 26 14.25 6.25 1.99
N PHE A 27 13.36 7.22 2.19
CA PHE A 27 13.07 7.76 3.51
C PHE A 27 12.03 6.86 4.19
N VAL A 28 12.47 6.10 5.20
CA VAL A 28 11.58 5.35 6.08
C VAL A 28 11.44 6.13 7.37
N SER A 29 10.28 6.73 7.61
CA SER A 29 9.94 7.29 8.92
C SER A 29 9.34 6.19 9.78
N ALA A 30 10.05 5.77 10.82
CA ALA A 30 9.45 5.04 11.93
C ALA A 30 9.04 6.08 12.97
N SER A 31 7.73 6.37 13.02
CA SER A 31 7.16 7.18 14.08
C SER A 31 6.22 6.30 14.91
N ASP A 32 6.50 6.17 16.20
CA ASP A 32 5.57 5.57 17.17
C ASP A 32 4.43 6.54 17.56
N SER A 33 4.22 7.61 16.78
CA SER A 33 3.13 8.56 17.04
C SER A 33 1.81 8.02 16.49
N LEU A 34 0.78 8.06 17.35
CA LEU A 34 -0.59 7.61 17.10
C LEU A 34 -1.30 8.29 15.90
N GLY A 35 -0.61 9.18 15.17
CA GLY A 35 -1.16 10.03 14.11
C GLY A 35 -0.27 10.14 12.87
N PHE A 36 0.73 9.26 12.69
CA PHE A 36 1.52 9.28 11.45
C PHE A 36 0.70 8.68 10.28
N TYR A 37 0.02 9.55 9.54
CA TYR A 37 -0.53 9.25 8.22
C TYR A 37 0.54 9.51 7.17
N GLY A 38 1.50 8.58 7.06
CA GLY A 38 2.51 8.62 6.01
C GLY A 38 1.86 8.53 4.64
N SER A 39 1.67 9.68 3.99
CA SER A 39 1.22 9.73 2.60
C SER A 39 2.40 9.37 1.72
N PHE A 40 2.47 8.11 1.26
CA PHE A 40 3.31 7.72 0.12
C PHE A 40 2.68 8.20 -1.20
N SER A 41 2.22 9.45 -1.22
CA SER A 41 1.73 10.10 -2.43
C SER A 41 2.90 10.77 -3.14
N GLY A 42 3.35 10.15 -4.22
CA GLY A 42 4.00 10.87 -5.32
C GLY A 42 5.52 10.78 -5.37
N HIS A 43 6.04 9.65 -5.86
CA HIS A 43 7.15 9.72 -6.80
C HIS A 43 6.66 9.17 -8.15
N PRO A 44 6.70 9.97 -9.24
CA PRO A 44 6.38 9.47 -10.58
C PRO A 44 7.27 8.25 -10.90
N GLY A 45 6.65 7.08 -11.07
CA GLY A 45 7.36 5.82 -11.37
C GLY A 45 7.64 4.90 -10.18
N CYS A 46 7.41 5.31 -8.92
CA CYS A 46 7.46 4.40 -7.77
C CYS A 46 6.03 4.02 -7.35
N PHE A 47 5.47 3.05 -8.04
CA PHE A 47 4.19 2.47 -7.66
C PHE A 47 4.40 1.51 -6.49
N MET A 48 3.81 1.81 -5.34
CA MET A 48 3.78 0.85 -4.24
C MET A 48 2.91 -0.33 -4.68
N VAL A 49 3.53 -1.49 -4.80
CA VAL A 49 2.84 -2.76 -5.09
C VAL A 49 2.02 -3.15 -3.85
N ILE A 50 0.73 -3.40 -4.05
CA ILE A 50 -0.25 -3.73 -3.03
C ILE A 50 -0.58 -5.22 -3.15
N ASP A 51 -0.13 -5.98 -2.15
CA ASP A 51 -0.45 -7.39 -2.01
C ASP A 51 -1.83 -7.58 -1.39
N MET A 52 -2.81 -8.12 -2.12
CA MET A 52 -4.17 -8.27 -1.61
C MET A 52 -4.25 -9.15 -0.36
N ASN A 53 -3.31 -10.09 -0.22
CA ASN A 53 -3.31 -11.04 0.87
C ASN A 53 -2.45 -10.63 2.07
N SER A 54 -1.69 -9.53 1.99
CA SER A 54 -0.87 -9.05 3.12
C SER A 54 -0.88 -7.53 3.36
N ALA A 55 -1.31 -6.72 2.39
CA ALA A 55 -1.30 -5.27 2.52
C ALA A 55 -2.20 -4.76 3.66
N LEU A 56 -1.86 -3.57 4.15
CA LEU A 56 -2.64 -2.85 5.15
C LEU A 56 -3.92 -2.30 4.53
N LYS A 57 -4.94 -2.11 5.38
CA LYS A 57 -6.23 -1.52 4.99
C LYS A 57 -6.07 -0.20 4.23
N THR A 58 -5.18 0.67 4.70
CA THR A 58 -4.93 1.98 4.10
C THR A 58 -4.42 1.88 2.67
N SER A 59 -3.58 0.89 2.35
CA SER A 59 -3.10 0.62 1.00
C SER A 59 -4.19 0.02 0.12
N ILE A 60 -4.91 -0.99 0.62
CA ILE A 60 -6.01 -1.65 -0.11
C ILE A 60 -7.09 -0.63 -0.48
N LYS A 61 -7.45 0.27 0.44
CA LYS A 61 -8.43 1.34 0.21
C LYS A 61 -8.15 2.16 -1.05
N GLN A 62 -6.88 2.36 -1.42
CA GLN A 62 -6.48 3.17 -2.57
C GLN A 62 -6.82 2.55 -3.92
N ILE A 63 -7.23 1.28 -3.97
CA ILE A 63 -7.54 0.58 -5.24
C ILE A 63 -9.01 0.70 -5.64
N PHE A 64 -9.86 1.32 -4.81
CA PHE A 64 -11.30 1.41 -5.04
C PHE A 64 -11.72 2.82 -5.45
N CYS A 65 -12.67 2.91 -6.38
CA CYS A 65 -13.39 4.15 -6.63
C CYS A 65 -14.40 4.44 -5.51
N GLY A 66 -14.83 5.69 -5.39
CA GLY A 66 -15.89 6.11 -4.47
C GLY A 66 -15.41 6.98 -3.31
N THR A 67 -16.30 7.17 -2.34
CA THR A 67 -16.05 7.96 -1.14
C THR A 67 -15.12 7.23 -0.17
N ASN A 68 -14.51 7.98 0.76
CA ASN A 68 -13.68 7.40 1.82
C ASN A 68 -14.41 6.31 2.62
N HIS A 69 -15.71 6.47 2.84
CA HIS A 69 -16.52 5.49 3.56
C HIS A 69 -16.65 4.18 2.77
N GLU A 70 -17.07 4.26 1.50
CA GLU A 70 -17.22 3.10 0.62
C GLU A 70 -15.89 2.37 0.42
N GLN A 71 -14.80 3.09 0.16
CA GLN A 71 -13.49 2.49 0.02
C GLN A 71 -13.03 1.79 1.30
N THR A 72 -13.37 2.34 2.48
CA THR A 72 -13.02 1.75 3.77
C THR A 72 -13.83 0.48 4.03
N ASP A 73 -15.12 0.47 3.68
CA ASP A 73 -15.98 -0.71 3.76
C ASP A 73 -15.46 -1.85 2.87
N LEU A 74 -15.17 -1.55 1.60
CA LEU A 74 -14.60 -2.52 0.65
C LEU A 74 -13.24 -3.06 1.13
N ALA A 75 -12.37 -2.20 1.67
CA ALA A 75 -11.08 -2.64 2.21
C ALA A 75 -11.23 -3.55 3.43
N ASN A 76 -12.22 -3.33 4.30
CA ASN A 76 -12.53 -4.26 5.40
C ASN A 76 -12.99 -5.61 4.85
N LYS A 77 -13.90 -5.62 3.86
CA LYS A 77 -14.39 -6.86 3.22
C LYS A 77 -13.27 -7.67 2.59
N VAL A 78 -12.30 -7.04 1.92
CA VAL A 78 -11.10 -7.73 1.40
C VAL A 78 -10.28 -8.37 2.53
N ILE A 79 -10.08 -7.65 3.64
CA ILE A 79 -9.34 -8.17 4.79
C ILE A 79 -10.07 -9.36 5.44
N GLU A 80 -11.38 -9.26 5.62
CA GLU A 80 -12.21 -10.36 6.11
C GLU A 80 -12.14 -11.56 5.16
N GLN A 81 -12.27 -11.32 3.85
CA GLN A 81 -12.20 -12.36 2.84
C GLN A 81 -10.87 -13.11 2.93
N ARG A 82 -9.71 -12.43 2.96
CA ARG A 82 -8.41 -13.12 2.97
C ARG A 82 -8.13 -13.92 4.25
N TYR A 83 -8.79 -13.60 5.37
CA TYR A 83 -8.72 -14.43 6.58
C TYR A 83 -9.50 -15.74 6.41
N ASN A 84 -10.55 -15.75 5.59
CA ASN A 84 -11.33 -16.94 5.27
C ASN A 84 -10.71 -17.74 4.11
N LYS A 85 -10.38 -17.05 3.01
CA LYS A 85 -9.83 -17.61 1.78
C LYS A 85 -8.94 -16.56 1.10
N ARG A 86 -7.69 -16.92 0.81
CA ARG A 86 -6.79 -16.08 0.01
C ARG A 86 -7.41 -15.78 -1.36
N ILE A 87 -7.23 -14.55 -1.83
CA ILE A 87 -7.65 -14.12 -3.15
C ILE A 87 -6.57 -14.55 -4.13
N ALA A 88 -6.92 -15.32 -5.16
CA ALA A 88 -5.96 -15.98 -6.03
C ALA A 88 -5.48 -15.09 -7.19
N ASN A 89 -6.37 -14.27 -7.74
CA ASN A 89 -6.10 -13.49 -8.93
C ASN A 89 -7.03 -12.28 -9.05
N TYR A 90 -6.80 -11.48 -10.10
CA TYR A 90 -7.53 -10.25 -10.37
C TYR A 90 -9.00 -10.50 -10.67
N ASP A 91 -9.33 -11.51 -11.48
CA ASP A 91 -10.72 -11.83 -11.84
C ASP A 91 -11.55 -12.19 -10.59
N GLU A 92 -10.96 -12.93 -9.64
CA GLU A 92 -11.60 -13.23 -8.36
C GLU A 92 -11.79 -11.96 -7.52
N LEU A 93 -10.79 -11.08 -7.45
CA LEU A 93 -10.92 -9.79 -6.77
C LEU A 93 -12.02 -8.92 -7.37
N GLU A 94 -12.06 -8.80 -8.70
CA GLU A 94 -13.04 -8.00 -9.43
C GLU A 94 -14.46 -8.54 -9.22
N SER A 95 -14.65 -9.87 -9.29
CA SER A 95 -15.93 -10.53 -9.02
C SER A 95 -16.42 -10.20 -7.61
N LEU A 96 -15.57 -10.37 -6.59
CA LEU A 96 -15.92 -10.08 -5.19
C LEU A 96 -16.30 -8.61 -5.00
N VAL A 97 -15.50 -7.69 -5.57
CA VAL A 97 -15.76 -6.25 -5.45
C VAL A 97 -17.07 -5.88 -6.13
N SER A 98 -17.36 -6.45 -7.31
CA SER A 98 -18.64 -6.26 -8.00
C SER A 98 -19.82 -6.82 -7.21
N GLU A 99 -19.69 -7.99 -6.59
CA GLU A 99 -20.71 -8.57 -5.70
C GLU A 99 -21.00 -7.68 -4.50
N TRP A 100 -19.99 -6.96 -4.00
CA TRP A 100 -20.14 -6.00 -2.91
C TRP A 100 -20.62 -4.62 -3.36
N GLY A 101 -20.92 -4.44 -4.64
CA GLY A 101 -21.38 -3.17 -5.22
C GLY A 101 -20.28 -2.12 -5.36
N GLY A 102 -19.01 -2.53 -5.30
CA GLY A 102 -17.85 -1.66 -5.46
C GLY A 102 -17.32 -1.61 -6.89
N LYS A 103 -16.33 -0.75 -7.12
CA LYS A 103 -15.58 -0.66 -8.38
C LYS A 103 -14.09 -0.49 -8.10
N LEU A 104 -13.25 -1.25 -8.82
CA LEU A 104 -11.80 -1.08 -8.80
C LEU A 104 -11.39 0.14 -9.66
N ASP A 105 -10.36 0.84 -9.19
CA ASP A 105 -9.66 1.87 -9.96
C ASP A 105 -8.78 1.18 -11.00
N GLU A 106 -9.06 1.41 -12.29
CA GLU A 106 -8.32 0.84 -13.41
C GLU A 106 -6.82 1.19 -13.34
N SER A 107 -6.47 2.38 -12.82
CA SER A 107 -5.08 2.80 -12.66
C SER A 107 -4.34 2.03 -11.56
N ALA A 108 -5.07 1.39 -10.64
CA ALA A 108 -4.49 0.56 -9.59
C ALA A 108 -4.12 -0.85 -10.07
N HIS A 109 -4.58 -1.28 -11.27
CA HIS A 109 -4.31 -2.63 -11.79
C HIS A 109 -2.82 -2.96 -11.81
N ALA A 110 -1.97 -2.06 -12.32
CA ALA A 110 -0.52 -2.25 -12.39
C ALA A 110 0.15 -2.36 -11.00
N ARG A 111 -0.57 -2.05 -9.92
CA ARG A 111 -0.07 -2.04 -8.55
C ARG A 111 -0.49 -3.28 -7.77
N ILE A 112 -1.42 -4.10 -8.26
CA ILE A 112 -2.00 -5.20 -7.50
C ILE A 112 -1.18 -6.48 -7.67
N LYS A 113 -0.93 -7.20 -6.57
CA LYS A 113 -0.40 -8.58 -6.55
C LYS A 113 -1.15 -9.46 -5.55
N PHE A 114 -0.94 -10.78 -5.59
CA PHE A 114 -1.63 -11.79 -4.79
C PHE A 114 -0.67 -12.71 -4.04
#